data_AF-A0A955K6R0-F1
#
_entry.id   AF-A0A955K6R0-F1
#
_cell.length_a   1.000
_cell.length_b   1.000
_cell.length_c   1.000
_cell.angle_alpha   90.00
_cell.angle_beta   90.00
_cell.angle_gamma   90.00
#
_symmetry.space_group_name_H-M   'P 1'
#
loop_
_entity.id
_entity.type
_entity.pdbx_description
1 polymer ?
#
loop_
_entity_poly.entity_id
_entity_poly.type
_entity_poly.pdbx_seq_one_letter_code
_entity_poly.pdbx_strand_id
1 'polypeptide(L)'
;MGEHNSKTRPTKKQKELLDFIAQFIEEHGYSPSYREIMSGCSYNSVATVAAHVNNLIKRGHLVKRLNSARSLEVVGGAQADSVSSASNMSGKAWFVGQVANHFHASDNIDDLYVLLGSLKILGLSKEFEEFKQRLLKLDRHD
;
A
#
# COMPACT_ATOMS: atom_id res chain seq x y z
N MET A 1 -20.09 -18.89 -7.02
CA MET A 1 -19.83 -19.59 -5.74
C MET A 1 -18.82 -18.78 -4.95
N GLY A 2 -19.31 -17.95 -4.02
CA GLY A 2 -18.47 -17.27 -3.03
C GLY A 2 -18.44 -18.04 -1.72
N GLU A 3 -17.46 -17.68 -0.89
CA GLU A 3 -17.42 -17.85 0.57
C GLU A 3 -16.91 -19.18 1.15
N HIS A 4 -15.59 -19.26 1.38
CA HIS A 4 -15.00 -19.98 2.51
C HIS A 4 -13.83 -19.20 3.10
N ASN A 5 -14.10 -18.15 3.89
CA ASN A 5 -13.13 -17.53 4.78
C ASN A 5 -13.23 -18.17 6.18
N SER A 6 -12.89 -19.47 6.29
CA SER A 6 -12.64 -20.06 7.60
C SER A 6 -11.18 -19.78 7.97
N LYS A 7 -10.95 -18.71 8.73
CA LYS A 7 -9.61 -18.33 9.25
C LYS A 7 -9.12 -19.43 10.18
N THR A 8 -8.51 -20.48 9.62
CA THR A 8 -8.03 -21.64 10.37
C THR A 8 -6.83 -21.24 11.21
N ARG A 9 -6.87 -21.46 12.54
CA ARG A 9 -5.79 -21.07 13.45
C ARG A 9 -4.42 -21.55 12.92
N PRO A 10 -3.43 -20.64 12.77
CA PRO A 10 -2.14 -21.02 12.22
C PRO A 10 -1.42 -21.96 13.19
N THR A 11 -0.62 -22.90 12.65
CA THR A 11 0.29 -23.72 13.45
C THR A 11 1.41 -22.86 14.07
N LYS A 12 2.14 -23.37 15.07
CA LYS A 12 3.24 -22.62 15.72
C LYS A 12 4.24 -22.06 14.70
N LYS A 13 4.69 -22.90 13.76
CA LYS A 13 5.60 -22.53 12.67
C LYS A 13 5.01 -21.49 11.71
N GLN A 14 3.72 -21.59 11.42
CA GLN A 14 3.01 -20.60 10.60
C GLN A 14 2.89 -19.27 11.31
N LYS A 15 2.65 -19.28 12.62
CA LYS A 15 2.61 -18.08 13.45
C LYS A 15 3.98 -17.40 13.52
N GLU A 16 5.07 -18.15 13.74
CA GLU A 16 6.45 -17.61 13.70
C GLU A 16 6.72 -16.84 12.40
N LEU A 17 6.33 -17.40 11.26
CA LEU A 17 6.50 -16.74 9.96
C LEU A 17 5.61 -15.49 9.82
N LEU A 18 4.36 -15.55 10.28
CA LEU A 18 3.44 -14.40 10.25
C LEU A 18 3.95 -13.25 11.13
N ASP A 19 4.40 -13.58 12.35
CA ASP A 19 4.94 -12.63 13.32
C ASP A 19 6.22 -11.99 12.76
N PHE A 20 7.11 -12.77 12.14
CA PHE A 20 8.30 -12.25 11.45
C PHE A 20 7.94 -11.27 10.32
N ILE A 21 6.98 -11.61 9.46
CA ILE A 21 6.56 -10.72 8.37
C ILE A 21 5.96 -9.42 8.94
N ALA A 22 5.13 -9.51 9.97
CA ALA A 22 4.51 -8.35 10.60
C ALA A 22 5.56 -7.42 11.20
N GLN A 23 6.48 -7.97 12.00
CA GLN A 23 7.56 -7.21 12.63
C GLN A 23 8.49 -6.56 11.59
N PHE A 24 8.85 -7.29 10.53
CA PHE A 24 9.69 -6.74 9.48
C PHE A 24 9.03 -5.54 8.77
N ILE A 25 7.71 -5.61 8.52
CA ILE A 25 6.95 -4.51 7.93
C ILE A 25 6.91 -3.31 8.88
N GLU A 26 6.71 -3.55 10.18
CA GLU A 26 6.68 -2.51 11.21
C GLU A 26 8.04 -1.79 11.32
N GLU A 27 9.15 -2.53 11.29
CA GLU A 27 10.49 -1.98 11.44
C GLU A 27 11.02 -1.28 10.18
N HIS A 28 10.68 -1.80 8.99
CA HIS A 28 11.28 -1.33 7.73
C HIS A 28 10.32 -0.56 6.81
N GLY A 29 9.01 -0.62 7.05
CA GLY A 29 7.99 0.02 6.21
C GLY A 29 7.75 -0.67 4.86
N TYR A 30 8.30 -1.87 4.64
CA TYR A 30 8.07 -2.68 3.44
C TYR A 30 8.09 -4.18 3.75
N SER A 31 7.46 -5.00 2.91
CA SER A 31 7.41 -6.45 3.15
C SER A 31 8.75 -7.14 2.85
N PRO A 32 9.16 -8.15 3.63
CA PRO A 32 10.39 -8.88 3.41
C PRO A 32 10.35 -9.71 2.12
N SER A 33 11.52 -9.90 1.53
CA SER A 33 11.77 -10.86 0.45
C SER A 33 11.83 -12.29 0.97
N TYR A 34 11.71 -13.27 0.08
CA TYR A 34 11.83 -14.68 0.46
C TYR A 34 13.21 -15.04 1.03
N ARG A 35 14.27 -14.31 0.66
CA ARG A 35 15.61 -14.49 1.24
C ARG A 35 15.68 -13.94 2.66
N GLU A 36 15.07 -12.78 2.93
CA GLU A 36 15.00 -12.22 4.28
C GLU A 36 14.17 -13.10 5.21
N ILE A 37 13.03 -13.63 4.73
CA ILE A 37 12.22 -14.60 5.49
C ILE A 37 13.00 -15.89 5.74
N MET A 38 13.77 -16.36 4.75
CA MET A 38 14.61 -17.55 4.90
C MET A 38 15.64 -17.36 6.01
N SER A 39 16.35 -16.23 6.01
CA SER A 39 17.35 -15.89 7.04
C SER A 39 16.71 -15.67 8.41
N GLY A 40 15.61 -14.93 8.49
CA GLY A 40 14.96 -14.57 9.75
C GLY A 40 14.24 -15.73 10.44
N CYS A 41 13.67 -16.65 9.67
CA CYS A 41 12.98 -17.85 10.21
C CYS A 41 13.82 -19.13 10.14
N SER A 42 15.09 -19.04 9.72
CA SER A 42 16.02 -20.18 9.59
C SER A 42 15.51 -21.33 8.71
N TYR A 43 14.97 -21.01 7.52
CA TYR A 43 14.59 -22.01 6.53
C TYR A 43 15.79 -22.48 5.70
N ASN A 44 15.77 -23.76 5.31
CA ASN A 44 16.84 -24.36 4.49
C ASN A 44 16.79 -23.99 3.00
N SER A 45 15.65 -23.50 2.48
CA SER A 45 15.54 -23.09 1.08
C SER A 45 14.48 -22.01 0.84
N VAL A 46 14.76 -21.12 -0.12
CA VAL A 46 13.81 -20.11 -0.65
C VAL A 46 12.55 -20.79 -1.21
N ALA A 47 12.69 -21.97 -1.82
CA ALA A 47 11.56 -22.72 -2.35
C ALA A 47 10.59 -23.16 -1.23
N THR A 48 11.14 -23.58 -0.08
CA THR A 48 10.38 -23.95 1.11
C THR A 48 9.64 -22.74 1.66
N VAL A 49 10.30 -21.57 1.74
CA VAL A 49 9.66 -20.30 2.14
C VAL A 49 8.49 -19.97 1.21
N ALA A 50 8.70 -20.03 -0.11
CA ALA A 50 7.65 -19.75 -1.08
C ALA A 50 6.44 -20.69 -0.92
N ALA A 51 6.67 -21.98 -0.63
CA ALA A 51 5.60 -22.93 -0.36
C ALA A 51 4.81 -22.57 0.92
N HIS A 52 5.50 -22.21 2.01
CA HIS A 52 4.86 -21.79 3.26
C HIS A 52 4.05 -20.50 3.11
N VAL A 53 4.61 -19.50 2.43
CA VAL A 53 3.91 -18.24 2.13
C VAL A 53 2.66 -18.50 1.29
N ASN A 54 2.76 -19.30 0.23
CA ASN A 54 1.61 -19.67 -0.60
C ASN A 54 0.53 -20.43 0.20
N ASN A 55 0.93 -21.30 1.14
CA ASN A 55 0.00 -22.00 2.01
C ASN A 55 -0.76 -21.03 2.92
N LEU A 56 -0.07 -20.04 3.49
CA LEU A 56 -0.69 -18.99 4.30
C LEU A 56 -1.62 -18.08 3.50
N ILE A 57 -1.29 -17.79 2.24
CA ILE A 57 -2.18 -17.06 1.33
C ILE A 57 -3.46 -17.86 1.08
N LYS A 58 -3.33 -19.15 0.73
CA LYS A 58 -4.49 -20.05 0.53
C LYS A 58 -5.37 -20.18 1.77
N ARG A 59 -4.80 -20.02 2.96
CA ARG A 59 -5.51 -20.09 4.25
C ARG A 59 -6.08 -18.74 4.71
N GLY A 60 -5.87 -17.67 3.95
CA GLY A 60 -6.40 -16.34 4.26
C GLY A 60 -5.64 -15.59 5.35
N HIS A 61 -4.39 -15.98 5.67
CA HIS A 61 -3.54 -15.28 6.64
C HIS A 61 -2.61 -14.25 6.01
N LEU A 62 -2.28 -14.44 4.72
CA LEU A 62 -1.47 -13.50 3.94
C LEU A 62 -2.22 -13.11 2.65
N VAL A 63 -1.98 -11.91 2.17
CA VAL A 63 -2.40 -11.47 0.84
C VAL A 63 -1.14 -11.03 0.08
N LYS A 64 -1.02 -11.46 -1.17
CA LYS A 64 0.02 -11.00 -2.07
C LYS A 64 -0.61 -10.14 -3.16
N ARG A 65 -0.28 -8.86 -3.23
CA ARG A 65 -0.75 -8.00 -4.33
C ARG A 65 0.13 -8.17 -5.57
N LEU A 66 -0.50 -8.20 -6.74
CA LEU A 66 0.08 -8.67 -8.01
C LEU A 66 1.11 -7.74 -8.68
N ASN A 67 1.70 -6.77 -7.97
CA ASN A 67 2.54 -5.75 -8.63
C ASN A 67 3.93 -5.49 -8.03
N SER A 68 4.44 -6.34 -7.13
CA SER A 68 5.85 -6.25 -6.69
C SER A 68 6.30 -7.51 -5.94
N ALA A 69 7.61 -7.75 -5.91
CA ALA A 69 8.24 -8.73 -5.04
C ALA A 69 8.03 -8.40 -3.55
N ARG A 70 7.66 -7.14 -3.22
CA ARG A 70 7.45 -6.62 -1.86
C ARG A 70 5.98 -6.27 -1.56
N SER A 71 5.06 -7.17 -1.91
CA SER A 71 3.61 -6.94 -1.78
C SER A 71 2.91 -7.90 -0.81
N LEU A 72 3.62 -8.42 0.19
CA LEU A 72 3.02 -9.30 1.20
C LEU A 72 2.38 -8.48 2.32
N GLU A 73 1.10 -8.75 2.59
CA GLU A 73 0.31 -8.15 3.66
C GLU A 73 -0.23 -9.23 4.61
N VAL A 74 -0.20 -8.98 5.92
CA VAL A 74 -0.74 -9.90 6.94
C VAL A 74 -2.21 -9.59 7.21
N VAL A 75 -3.09 -10.58 7.03
CA VAL A 75 -4.54 -10.41 7.15
C VAL A 75 -4.96 -10.45 8.61
N GLY A 76 -5.19 -9.28 9.20
CA GLY A 76 -5.73 -9.13 10.56
C GLY A 76 -4.71 -8.74 11.63
N GLY A 77 -3.57 -8.16 11.25
CA GLY A 77 -2.88 -7.23 12.13
C GLY A 77 -3.70 -5.94 12.20
N ALA A 78 -4.42 -5.73 13.31
CA ALA A 78 -4.87 -4.40 13.66
C ALA A 78 -3.63 -3.50 13.75
N GLN A 79 -3.68 -2.31 13.15
CA GLN A 79 -2.57 -1.36 12.92
C GLN A 79 -1.88 -1.48 11.55
N ALA A 80 -2.62 -1.10 10.50
CA ALA A 80 -2.08 -0.32 9.39
C ALA A 80 -3.23 0.44 8.69
N ASP A 81 -4.02 1.16 9.49
CA ASP A 81 -4.63 2.41 9.02
C ASP A 81 -3.46 3.37 8.85
N SER A 82 -2.80 3.44 7.69
CA SER A 82 -2.99 4.57 6.78
C SER A 82 -2.08 4.44 5.54
N VAL A 83 -2.30 3.45 4.68
CA VAL A 83 -1.86 3.50 3.25
C VAL A 83 -2.57 2.50 2.34
N SER A 84 -3.28 1.51 2.89
CA SER A 84 -3.86 0.41 2.11
C SER A 84 -5.23 0.70 1.44
N SER A 85 -5.75 1.93 1.49
CA SER A 85 -6.99 2.30 0.76
C SER A 85 -6.80 2.46 -0.76
N ALA A 86 -5.59 2.30 -1.31
CA ALA A 86 -5.35 2.46 -2.74
C ALA A 86 -5.74 1.22 -3.58
N SER A 87 -6.09 0.09 -2.96
CA SER A 87 -6.14 -1.17 -3.71
C SER A 87 -7.34 -1.41 -4.61
N ASN A 88 -8.21 -0.42 -4.83
CA ASN A 88 -9.31 -0.49 -5.81
C ASN A 88 -9.58 0.82 -6.57
N MET A 89 -8.66 1.79 -6.55
CA MET A 89 -8.77 3.00 -7.37
C MET A 89 -7.69 2.98 -8.46
N SER A 90 -8.08 3.17 -9.72
CA SER A 90 -7.15 3.45 -10.82
C SER A 90 -6.11 4.47 -10.34
N GLY A 91 -4.81 4.22 -10.55
CA GLY A 91 -3.73 5.05 -9.97
C GLY A 91 -3.91 6.55 -10.20
N LYS A 92 -4.60 6.92 -11.29
CA LYS A 92 -5.11 8.26 -11.56
C LYS A 92 -6.01 8.81 -10.44
N ALA A 93 -7.06 8.09 -10.06
CA ALA A 93 -8.02 8.53 -9.06
C ALA A 93 -7.40 8.64 -7.66
N TRP A 94 -6.48 7.73 -7.32
CA TRP A 94 -5.72 7.83 -6.07
C TRP A 94 -4.87 9.11 -6.06
N PHE A 95 -4.14 9.38 -7.14
CA PHE A 95 -3.30 10.57 -7.24
C PHE A 95 -4.10 11.88 -7.18
N VAL A 96 -5.22 11.96 -7.91
CA VAL A 96 -6.12 13.12 -7.88
C VAL A 96 -6.68 13.35 -6.48
N GLY A 97 -7.03 12.28 -5.74
CA GLY A 97 -7.47 12.39 -4.35
C GLY A 97 -6.38 12.91 -3.42
N GLN A 98 -5.12 12.49 -3.60
CA GLN A 98 -3.98 13.01 -2.83
C GLN A 98 -3.74 14.50 -3.09
N VAL A 99 -3.77 14.92 -4.36
CA VAL A 99 -3.65 16.34 -4.73
C VAL A 99 -4.79 17.15 -4.10
N ALA A 100 -6.04 16.66 -4.17
CA ALA A 100 -7.17 17.33 -3.56
C ALA A 100 -6.99 17.53 -2.06
N ASN A 101 -6.57 16.50 -1.33
CA ASN A 101 -6.33 16.59 0.10
C ASN A 101 -5.25 17.62 0.44
N HIS A 102 -4.18 17.69 -0.35
CA HIS A 102 -3.12 18.69 -0.13
C HIS A 102 -3.59 20.11 -0.42
N PHE A 103 -4.40 20.32 -1.47
CA PHE A 103 -5.06 21.61 -1.74
C PHE A 103 -5.99 22.08 -0.63
N HIS A 104 -6.48 21.17 0.21
CA HIS A 104 -7.31 21.51 1.39
C HIS A 104 -6.48 21.82 2.64
N ALA A 105 -5.25 21.31 2.73
CA ALA A 105 -4.43 21.37 3.94
C ALA A 105 -3.26 22.35 3.87
N SER A 106 -2.90 22.81 2.67
CA SER A 106 -1.76 23.69 2.42
C SER A 106 -2.21 25.03 1.88
N ASP A 107 -1.77 26.11 2.53
CA ASP A 107 -1.90 27.49 2.07
C ASP A 107 -0.65 27.96 1.31
N ASN A 108 0.37 27.10 1.15
CA ASN A 108 1.58 27.44 0.41
C ASN A 108 1.34 27.36 -1.09
N ILE A 109 1.20 28.53 -1.72
CA ILE A 109 0.91 28.68 -3.15
C ILE A 109 1.97 27.98 -4.03
N ASP A 110 3.25 28.02 -3.66
CA ASP A 110 4.34 27.41 -4.45
C ASP A 110 4.19 25.90 -4.53
N ASP A 111 3.86 25.25 -3.41
CA ASP A 111 3.63 23.80 -3.34
C ASP A 111 2.43 23.39 -4.22
N LEU A 112 1.37 24.21 -4.21
CA LEU A 112 0.18 23.98 -5.04
C LEU A 112 0.49 24.10 -6.53
N TYR A 113 1.36 25.02 -6.95
CA TYR A 113 1.81 25.11 -8.34
C TYR A 113 2.62 23.88 -8.79
N VAL A 114 3.48 23.33 -7.92
CA VAL A 114 4.22 22.09 -8.21
C VAL A 114 3.26 20.92 -8.44
N LEU A 115 2.25 20.77 -7.57
CA LEU A 115 1.22 19.75 -7.74
C LEU A 115 0.40 19.95 -9.03
N LEU A 116 0.07 21.18 -9.36
CA LEU A 116 -0.60 21.51 -10.61
C LEU A 116 0.23 21.09 -11.84
N GLY A 117 1.54 21.33 -11.80
CA GLY A 117 2.49 20.89 -12.82
C GLY A 117 2.51 19.37 -13.01
N SER A 118 2.47 18.61 -11.90
CA SER A 118 2.44 17.15 -11.94
C SER A 118 1.19 16.59 -12.63
N LEU A 119 0.01 17.18 -12.40
CA LEU A 119 -1.23 16.81 -13.09
C LEU A 119 -1.11 17.02 -14.61
N LYS A 120 -0.53 18.14 -15.03
CA LYS A 120 -0.33 18.46 -16.46
C LYS A 120 0.62 17.48 -17.13
N ILE A 121 1.74 17.14 -16.48
CA ILE A 121 2.74 16.19 -17.02
C ILE A 121 2.13 14.79 -17.17
N LEU A 122 1.27 14.38 -16.23
CA LEU A 122 0.59 13.08 -16.27
C LEU A 122 -0.60 13.04 -17.25
N GLY A 123 -0.87 14.12 -18.01
CA GLY A 123 -1.97 14.19 -18.97
C GLY A 123 -3.36 14.29 -18.33
N LEU A 124 -3.44 14.70 -17.06
CA LEU A 124 -4.67 14.86 -16.30
C LEU A 124 -5.29 16.24 -16.54
N SER A 125 -5.57 16.56 -17.81
CA SER A 125 -5.90 17.92 -18.25
C SER A 125 -7.20 18.47 -17.66
N LYS A 126 -8.19 17.60 -17.41
CA LYS A 126 -9.48 18.02 -16.82
C LYS A 126 -9.30 18.39 -15.35
N GLU A 127 -8.60 17.53 -14.61
CA GLU A 127 -8.31 17.74 -13.19
C GLU A 127 -7.39 18.94 -13.00
N PHE A 128 -6.37 19.09 -13.87
CA PHE A 128 -5.51 20.28 -13.92
C PHE A 128 -6.32 21.57 -14.00
N GLU A 129 -7.27 21.66 -14.93
CA GLU A 129 -8.04 22.89 -15.10
C GLU A 129 -8.94 23.16 -13.88
N GLU A 130 -9.53 22.12 -13.28
CA GLU A 130 -10.31 22.26 -12.05
C GLU A 130 -9.50 22.80 -10.87
N PHE A 131 -8.32 22.23 -10.62
CA PHE A 131 -7.43 22.69 -9.54
C PHE A 131 -6.84 24.08 -9.81
N LYS A 132 -6.57 24.41 -11.08
CA LYS A 132 -6.12 25.74 -11.48
C LYS A 132 -7.18 26.81 -11.17
N GLN A 133 -8.45 26.54 -11.45
CA GLN A 133 -9.54 27.46 -11.12
C GLN A 133 -9.72 27.64 -9.61
N ARG A 134 -9.45 26.59 -8.81
CA ARG A 134 -9.39 26.71 -7.35
C ARG A 134 -8.24 27.59 -6.88
N LEU A 135 -7.03 27.38 -7.42
CA LEU A 135 -5.86 28.18 -7.06
C LEU A 135 -6.07 29.68 -7.38
N LEU A 136 -6.62 29.99 -8.56
CA LEU A 136 -6.96 31.37 -8.96
C LEU A 136 -8.04 32.04 -8.09
N LYS A 137 -8.78 31.28 -7.27
CA LYS A 137 -9.72 31.84 -6.30
C LYS A 137 -9.05 32.14 -4.96
N LEU A 138 -8.04 31.34 -4.56
CA LEU A 138 -7.22 31.61 -3.39
C LEU A 138 -6.31 32.83 -3.61
N ASP A 139 -5.65 32.90 -4.77
CA ASP A 139 -4.71 33.98 -5.13
C ASP A 139 -5.37 35.36 -5.24
N ARG A 140 -6.70 35.42 -5.44
CA ARG A 140 -7.46 36.67 -5.47
C ARG A 140 -7.90 37.17 -4.09
N HIS A 141 -7.57 36.44 -3.02
CA HIS A 141 -8.02 36.70 -1.67
C HIS A 141 -6.93 37.25 -0.73
N ASP A 142 -5.71 37.49 -1.26
CA ASP A 142 -4.66 38.37 -0.72
C ASP A 142 -4.68 39.73 -1.45
#